data_AF-A0A9P5DSN6-F1
#
_entry.id   AF-A0A9P5DSN6-F1
#
_cell.length_a   1.000
_cell.length_b   1.000
_cell.length_c   1.000
_cell.angle_alpha   90.00
_cell.angle_beta   90.00
_cell.angle_gamma   90.00
#
_symmetry.space_group_name_H-M   'P 1'
#
loop_
_entity.id
_entity.type
_entity.pdbx_description
1 polymer ?
#
loop_
_entity_poly.entity_id
_entity_poly.type
_entity_poly.pdbx_seq_one_letter_code
_entity_poly.pdbx_strand_id
1 'polypeptide(L)'
;MAKNKSKKPSATAASQGSGLNKLLLVLGLLTALLSSVVYFVEQNLNQFYIFDLDHLDDLSKRAIAKHGEDTRSVVQYIVTELNEKVPEHINLKEEWVFNNAGGAMGAMYIIHASVTEYLIIFGTAIGTEGHTGRHTADDYFHILSGTQLAYVPGEYEPEVYPAGSIHHLRRGDVKQYKMPEGCFALEYARGWIPPMLFFGFADGLSSTLDFPTLWDTTRITGREMIKNLIKGKL
;
A
#
# COMPACT_ATOMS: atom_id res chain seq x y z
N MET A 1 58.28 62.43 25.58
CA MET A 1 58.52 61.55 24.42
C MET A 1 57.35 60.59 24.29
N ALA A 2 56.74 60.56 23.12
CA ALA A 2 55.46 59.91 22.84
C ALA A 2 55.64 58.59 22.06
N LYS A 3 54.59 57.74 22.13
CA LYS A 3 54.26 56.56 21.29
C LYS A 3 55.16 55.33 21.55
N ASN A 4 54.65 54.10 21.61
CA ASN A 4 53.68 53.48 20.72
C ASN A 4 53.11 52.20 21.38
N LYS A 5 51.81 52.12 21.69
CA LYS A 5 51.14 50.84 22.03
C LYS A 5 50.45 50.33 20.78
N SER A 6 50.96 49.23 20.24
CA SER A 6 50.38 48.56 19.07
C SER A 6 49.01 47.99 19.45
N LYS A 7 47.96 48.41 18.72
CA LYS A 7 46.66 47.75 18.73
C LYS A 7 46.70 46.64 17.68
N LYS A 8 46.61 45.38 18.10
CA LYS A 8 46.27 44.27 17.20
C LYS A 8 44.79 44.41 16.78
N PRO A 9 44.43 44.12 15.52
CA PRO A 9 43.03 44.10 15.12
C PRO A 9 42.33 42.89 15.76
N SER A 10 41.09 43.11 16.22
CA SER A 10 40.16 42.05 16.59
C SER A 10 39.93 41.17 15.37
N ALA A 11 40.18 39.86 15.51
CA ALA A 11 39.81 38.88 14.52
C ALA A 11 38.28 38.85 14.41
N THR A 12 37.81 39.17 13.22
CA THR A 12 36.49 38.92 12.65
C THR A 12 35.73 37.76 13.28
N ALA A 13 34.55 38.07 13.83
CA ALA A 13 33.51 37.08 14.08
C ALA A 13 33.15 36.42 12.73
N ALA A 14 33.61 35.18 12.54
CA ALA A 14 33.34 34.42 11.34
C ALA A 14 31.85 34.10 11.23
N SER A 15 31.17 34.75 10.28
CA SER A 15 30.10 34.31 9.35
C SER A 15 29.21 33.08 9.63
N GLN A 16 28.95 32.67 10.88
CA GLN A 16 28.09 31.50 11.17
C GLN A 16 26.67 31.61 10.57
N GLY A 17 26.15 32.84 10.36
CA GLY A 17 24.83 33.05 9.74
C GLY A 17 24.76 32.81 8.22
N SER A 18 25.87 32.87 7.48
CA SER A 18 25.85 32.77 6.01
C SER A 18 25.70 31.32 5.53
N GLY A 19 26.36 30.37 6.20
CA GLY A 19 26.26 28.94 5.87
C GLY A 19 24.90 28.34 6.21
N LEU A 20 24.37 28.68 7.38
CA LEU A 20 23.03 28.23 7.80
C LEU A 20 21.93 28.79 6.89
N ASN A 21 21.99 30.07 6.53
CA ASN A 21 21.02 30.67 5.62
C ASN A 21 21.07 30.05 4.22
N LYS A 22 22.26 29.75 3.69
CA LYS A 22 22.41 29.03 2.41
C LYS A 22 21.84 27.62 2.48
N LEU A 23 22.09 26.89 3.57
CA LEU A 23 21.54 25.54 3.76
C LEU A 23 20.01 25.58 3.85
N LEU A 24 19.44 26.50 4.63
CA LEU A 24 17.98 26.67 4.74
C LEU A 24 17.35 27.04 3.40
N LEU A 25 18.00 27.89 2.61
CA LEU A 25 17.54 28.23 1.25
C LEU A 25 17.57 26.99 0.34
N VAL A 26 18.64 26.20 0.35
CA VAL A 26 18.73 24.97 -0.46
C VAL A 26 17.68 23.95 -0.04
N LEU A 27 17.51 23.71 1.27
CA LEU A 27 16.49 22.80 1.79
C LEU A 27 15.09 23.29 1.46
N GLY A 28 14.82 24.59 1.58
CA GLY A 28 13.55 25.20 1.20
C GLY A 28 13.24 25.01 -0.27
N LEU A 29 14.23 25.23 -1.16
CA LEU A 29 14.07 25.02 -2.61
C LEU A 29 13.85 23.55 -2.96
N LEU A 30 14.62 22.62 -2.38
CA LEU A 30 14.46 21.19 -2.59
C LEU A 30 13.10 20.69 -2.10
N THR A 31 12.64 21.19 -0.95
CA THR A 31 11.32 20.87 -0.41
C THR A 31 10.23 21.40 -1.32
N ALA A 32 10.31 22.67 -1.74
CA ALA A 32 9.33 23.26 -2.65
C ALA A 32 9.27 22.51 -3.99
N LEU A 33 10.42 22.13 -4.55
CA LEU A 33 10.50 21.35 -5.78
C LEU A 33 9.87 19.96 -5.60
N LEU A 34 10.25 19.24 -4.55
CA LEU A 34 9.70 17.92 -4.24
C LEU A 34 8.19 17.98 -4.01
N SER A 35 7.71 18.92 -3.21
CA SER A 35 6.29 19.13 -2.96
C SER A 35 5.52 19.46 -4.25
N SER A 36 6.11 20.25 -5.14
CA SER A 36 5.49 20.56 -6.44
C SER A 36 5.39 19.33 -7.33
N VAL A 37 6.43 18.49 -7.37
CA VAL A 37 6.43 17.22 -8.12
C VAL A 37 5.40 16.26 -7.53
N VAL A 38 5.40 16.05 -6.21
CA VAL A 38 4.43 15.19 -5.53
C VAL A 38 3.00 15.69 -5.77
N TYR A 39 2.76 16.99 -5.64
CA TYR A 39 1.45 17.58 -5.92
C TYR A 39 1.02 17.36 -7.37
N PHE A 40 1.92 17.55 -8.33
CA PHE A 40 1.63 17.31 -9.74
C PHE A 40 1.31 15.82 -10.01
N VAL A 41 2.10 14.90 -9.46
CA VAL A 41 1.86 13.45 -9.61
C VAL A 41 0.53 13.06 -8.94
N GLU A 42 0.25 13.59 -7.75
CA GLU A 42 -1.00 13.35 -7.01
C GLU A 42 -2.24 13.70 -7.84
N GLN A 43 -2.24 14.87 -8.50
CA GLN A 43 -3.35 15.30 -9.34
C GLN A 43 -3.55 14.42 -10.57
N ASN A 44 -2.54 13.65 -10.97
CA ASN A 44 -2.56 12.84 -12.18
C ASN A 44 -2.37 11.34 -11.88
N LEU A 45 -2.63 10.87 -10.65
CA LEU A 45 -2.43 9.46 -10.28
C LEU A 45 -3.18 8.48 -11.20
N ASN A 46 -4.38 8.88 -11.64
CA ASN A 46 -5.22 8.08 -12.55
C ASN A 46 -4.51 7.64 -13.84
N GLN A 47 -3.51 8.39 -14.33
CA GLN A 47 -2.79 8.02 -15.56
C GLN A 47 -1.83 6.84 -15.36
N PHE A 48 -1.45 6.57 -14.11
CA PHE A 48 -0.53 5.48 -13.78
C PHE A 48 -1.28 4.16 -13.57
N TYR A 49 -2.58 4.24 -13.25
CA TYR A 49 -3.39 3.07 -12.99
C TYR A 49 -3.51 2.13 -14.20
N ILE A 50 -3.37 0.84 -13.94
CA ILE A 50 -3.43 -0.26 -14.90
C ILE A 50 -4.83 -0.88 -14.85
N PHE A 51 -5.40 -0.99 -13.65
CA PHE A 51 -6.65 -1.69 -13.44
C PHE A 51 -7.83 -0.74 -13.41
N ASP A 52 -8.92 -1.18 -14.05
CA ASP A 52 -10.19 -0.46 -14.07
C ASP A 52 -11.12 -1.06 -13.02
N LEU A 53 -11.78 -0.21 -12.23
CA LEU A 53 -12.63 -0.67 -11.13
C LEU A 53 -13.84 -1.47 -11.61
N ASP A 54 -14.49 -1.01 -12.67
CA ASP A 54 -15.68 -1.67 -13.20
C ASP A 54 -15.30 -3.04 -13.78
N HIS A 55 -14.12 -3.13 -14.42
CA HIS A 55 -13.57 -4.42 -14.87
C HIS A 55 -13.28 -5.37 -13.71
N LEU A 56 -12.63 -4.91 -12.63
CA LEU A 56 -12.34 -5.78 -11.47
C LEU A 56 -13.63 -6.27 -10.79
N ASP A 57 -14.64 -5.42 -10.65
CA ASP A 57 -15.95 -5.80 -10.10
C ASP A 57 -16.65 -6.85 -10.98
N ASP A 58 -16.78 -6.58 -12.28
CA ASP A 58 -17.37 -7.51 -13.24
C ASP A 58 -16.62 -8.85 -13.27
N LEU A 59 -15.29 -8.82 -13.33
CA LEU A 59 -14.43 -10.01 -13.34
C LEU A 59 -14.64 -10.85 -12.08
N SER A 60 -14.63 -10.22 -10.90
CA SER A 60 -14.82 -10.92 -9.63
C SER A 60 -16.19 -11.61 -9.57
N LYS A 61 -17.26 -10.91 -9.99
CA LYS A 61 -18.62 -11.47 -10.04
C LYS A 61 -18.75 -12.62 -11.04
N ARG A 62 -18.18 -12.49 -12.24
CA ARG A 62 -18.17 -13.57 -13.24
C ARG A 62 -17.40 -14.79 -12.75
N ALA A 63 -16.26 -14.60 -12.09
CA ALA A 63 -15.47 -15.68 -11.51
C ALA A 63 -16.29 -16.46 -10.48
N ILE A 64 -16.93 -15.75 -9.54
CA ILE A 64 -17.81 -16.35 -8.52
C ILE A 64 -19.00 -17.05 -9.18
N ALA A 65 -19.68 -16.42 -10.13
CA ALA A 65 -20.83 -17.02 -10.82
C ALA A 65 -20.47 -18.32 -11.56
N LYS A 66 -19.24 -18.41 -12.08
CA LYS A 66 -18.76 -19.57 -12.83
C LYS A 66 -18.27 -20.72 -11.93
N HIS A 67 -17.65 -20.40 -10.80
CA HIS A 67 -16.92 -21.38 -9.98
C HIS A 67 -17.49 -21.58 -8.57
N GLY A 68 -18.45 -20.76 -8.16
CA GLY A 68 -19.14 -20.87 -6.87
C GLY A 68 -18.17 -20.80 -5.69
N GLU A 69 -18.24 -21.80 -4.81
CA GLU A 69 -17.44 -21.88 -3.58
C GLU A 69 -15.99 -22.35 -3.80
N ASP A 70 -15.63 -22.79 -5.01
CA ASP A 70 -14.25 -23.17 -5.32
C ASP A 70 -13.36 -21.93 -5.50
N THR A 71 -12.88 -21.41 -4.36
CA THR A 71 -12.03 -20.21 -4.30
C THR A 71 -10.77 -20.36 -5.16
N ARG A 72 -10.20 -21.57 -5.30
CA ARG A 72 -9.02 -21.78 -6.14
C ARG A 72 -9.36 -21.55 -7.60
N SER A 73 -10.46 -22.10 -8.09
CA SER A 73 -10.92 -21.89 -9.46
C SER A 73 -11.34 -20.44 -9.72
N VAL A 74 -11.95 -19.76 -8.74
CA VAL A 74 -12.25 -18.31 -8.81
C VAL A 74 -10.97 -17.50 -9.01
N VAL A 75 -9.96 -17.70 -8.16
CA VAL A 75 -8.67 -16.99 -8.27
C VAL A 75 -7.97 -17.29 -9.59
N GLN A 76 -7.95 -18.55 -10.03
CA GLN A 76 -7.37 -18.94 -11.31
C GLN A 76 -8.05 -18.23 -12.48
N TYR A 77 -9.37 -18.13 -12.48
CA TYR A 77 -10.14 -17.44 -13.51
C TYR A 77 -9.77 -15.95 -13.58
N ILE A 78 -9.69 -15.29 -12.43
CA ILE A 78 -9.32 -13.86 -12.32
C ILE A 78 -7.91 -13.64 -12.87
N VAL A 79 -6.92 -14.40 -12.38
CA VAL A 79 -5.52 -14.24 -12.79
C VAL A 79 -5.34 -14.52 -14.28
N THR A 80 -6.02 -15.53 -14.83
CA THR A 80 -5.97 -15.84 -16.26
C THR A 80 -6.48 -14.67 -17.10
N GLU A 81 -7.66 -14.11 -16.81
CA GLU A 81 -8.20 -13.00 -17.59
C GLU A 81 -7.35 -11.72 -17.45
N LEU A 82 -6.87 -11.42 -16.25
CA LEU A 82 -5.97 -10.27 -16.04
C LEU A 82 -4.69 -10.42 -16.86
N ASN A 83 -4.12 -11.63 -16.92
CA ASN A 83 -2.94 -11.90 -17.72
C ASN A 83 -3.21 -11.83 -19.23
N GLU A 84 -4.42 -12.14 -19.69
CA GLU A 84 -4.81 -11.92 -21.09
C GLU A 84 -4.91 -10.42 -21.42
N LYS A 85 -5.42 -9.61 -20.48
CA LYS A 85 -5.64 -8.17 -20.68
C LYS A 85 -4.38 -7.32 -20.52
N VAL A 86 -3.56 -7.60 -19.51
CA VAL A 86 -2.35 -6.83 -19.15
C VAL A 86 -1.17 -7.76 -18.80
N PRO A 87 -0.74 -8.66 -19.70
CA PRO A 87 0.25 -9.72 -19.41
C PRO A 87 1.56 -9.22 -18.82
N GLU A 88 1.98 -8.02 -19.20
CA GLU A 88 3.22 -7.43 -18.72
C GLU A 88 3.15 -7.01 -17.24
N HIS A 89 1.98 -6.90 -16.64
CA HIS A 89 1.80 -6.38 -15.29
C HIS A 89 1.34 -7.43 -14.29
N ILE A 90 1.21 -8.70 -14.71
CA ILE A 90 0.71 -9.79 -13.87
C ILE A 90 1.85 -10.72 -13.45
N ASN A 91 1.99 -10.92 -12.14
CA ASN A 91 2.79 -11.97 -11.57
C ASN A 91 1.99 -13.27 -11.57
N LEU A 92 2.38 -14.24 -12.41
CA LEU A 92 1.78 -15.57 -12.45
C LEU A 92 2.40 -16.54 -11.44
N LYS A 93 3.47 -16.14 -10.76
CA LYS A 93 4.13 -16.99 -9.76
C LYS A 93 3.36 -16.88 -8.45
N GLU A 94 2.55 -17.89 -8.16
CA GLU A 94 1.75 -18.02 -6.93
C GLU A 94 2.65 -18.26 -5.71
N GLU A 95 3.16 -17.16 -5.13
CA GLU A 95 3.93 -17.13 -3.90
C GLU A 95 3.05 -16.59 -2.76
N TRP A 96 2.56 -17.48 -1.89
CA TRP A 96 1.79 -17.11 -0.70
C TRP A 96 2.71 -16.78 0.46
N VAL A 97 2.41 -15.68 1.17
CA VAL A 97 3.10 -15.29 2.41
C VAL A 97 2.06 -14.92 3.47
N PHE A 98 2.37 -15.17 4.74
CA PHE A 98 1.56 -14.62 5.82
C PHE A 98 1.68 -13.10 5.85
N ASN A 99 0.59 -12.45 6.25
CA ASN A 99 0.51 -11.01 6.45
C ASN A 99 -0.06 -10.74 7.84
N ASN A 100 0.71 -10.02 8.66
CA ASN A 100 0.33 -9.63 10.01
C ASN A 100 0.37 -8.10 10.10
N ALA A 101 -0.78 -7.47 10.32
CA ALA A 101 -0.90 -6.03 10.46
C ALA A 101 -2.19 -5.63 11.20
N GLY A 102 -2.10 -4.60 12.05
CA GLY A 102 -3.25 -4.07 12.79
C GLY A 102 -3.88 -5.06 13.76
N GLY A 103 -3.14 -6.05 14.24
CA GLY A 103 -3.63 -7.16 15.06
C GLY A 103 -4.29 -8.29 14.28
N ALA A 104 -4.50 -8.11 12.97
CA ALA A 104 -5.05 -9.15 12.11
C ALA A 104 -3.94 -10.00 11.48
N MET A 105 -4.26 -11.25 11.21
CA MET A 105 -3.43 -12.19 10.47
C MET A 105 -4.20 -12.79 9.28
N GLY A 106 -3.56 -12.82 8.12
CA GLY A 106 -4.04 -13.48 6.93
C GLY A 106 -2.88 -14.02 6.10
N ALA A 107 -3.18 -14.46 4.88
CA ALA A 107 -2.21 -14.79 3.87
C ALA A 107 -2.51 -14.00 2.60
N MET A 108 -1.45 -13.63 1.87
CA MET A 108 -1.58 -12.91 0.63
C MET A 108 -0.80 -13.55 -0.52
N TYR A 109 -1.34 -13.41 -1.73
CA TYR A 109 -0.70 -13.68 -3.00
C TYR A 109 -0.68 -12.40 -3.84
N ILE A 110 0.52 -11.93 -4.17
CA ILE A 110 0.72 -10.70 -4.95
C ILE A 110 0.60 -10.97 -6.45
N ILE A 111 -0.49 -10.48 -7.05
CA ILE A 111 -0.76 -10.51 -8.49
C ILE A 111 -0.07 -9.33 -9.18
N HIS A 112 -0.09 -8.15 -8.57
CA HIS A 112 0.57 -6.94 -9.06
C HIS A 112 1.05 -6.07 -7.89
N ALA A 113 2.18 -5.39 -8.06
CA ALA A 113 2.60 -4.31 -7.18
C ALA A 113 3.41 -3.24 -7.95
N SER A 114 3.08 -1.97 -7.71
CA SER A 114 3.75 -0.76 -8.16
C SER A 114 3.73 0.28 -7.03
N VAL A 115 4.34 1.45 -7.23
CA VAL A 115 4.29 2.59 -6.30
C VAL A 115 2.87 3.14 -6.16
N THR A 116 2.03 3.03 -7.21
CA THR A 116 0.67 3.59 -7.19
C THR A 116 -0.48 2.57 -7.13
N GLU A 117 -0.20 1.28 -7.29
CA GLU A 117 -1.20 0.21 -7.23
C GLU A 117 -0.65 -1.09 -6.63
N TYR A 118 -1.51 -1.86 -5.99
CA TYR A 118 -1.32 -3.30 -5.89
C TYR A 118 -2.61 -4.03 -6.16
N LEU A 119 -2.47 -5.28 -6.58
CA LEU A 119 -3.57 -6.22 -6.69
C LEU A 119 -3.10 -7.53 -6.06
N ILE A 120 -3.82 -7.98 -5.03
CA ILE A 120 -3.48 -9.21 -4.30
C ILE A 120 -4.72 -10.06 -4.08
N ILE A 121 -4.53 -11.35 -3.86
CA ILE A 121 -5.53 -12.12 -3.12
C ILE A 121 -5.12 -12.03 -1.65
N PHE A 122 -6.03 -11.58 -0.80
CA PHE A 122 -5.85 -11.60 0.65
C PHE A 122 -6.98 -12.40 1.30
N GLY A 123 -6.66 -13.11 2.37
CA GLY A 123 -7.70 -13.79 3.14
C GLY A 123 -7.15 -14.64 4.27
N THR A 124 -8.06 -15.38 4.88
CA THR A 124 -7.80 -16.31 5.97
C THR A 124 -8.69 -17.53 5.80
N ALA A 125 -8.17 -18.71 6.15
CA ALA A 125 -8.95 -19.94 6.16
C ALA A 125 -9.67 -20.16 7.50
N ILE A 126 -9.34 -19.42 8.56
CA ILE A 126 -9.78 -19.69 9.94
C ILE A 126 -10.28 -18.45 10.69
N GLY A 127 -10.43 -17.32 9.99
CA GLY A 127 -10.88 -16.06 10.55
C GLY A 127 -9.74 -15.13 10.98
N THR A 128 -10.08 -13.85 11.12
CA THR A 128 -9.19 -12.76 11.54
C THR A 128 -9.97 -11.52 11.96
N GLU A 129 -9.37 -10.66 12.78
CA GLU A 129 -9.97 -9.40 13.22
C GLU A 129 -8.87 -8.39 13.54
N GLY A 130 -9.10 -7.12 13.21
CA GLY A 130 -8.13 -6.08 13.53
C GLY A 130 -8.50 -4.69 13.05
N HIS A 131 -7.53 -3.80 13.17
CA HIS A 131 -7.58 -2.43 12.68
C HIS A 131 -7.27 -2.43 11.18
N THR A 132 -8.05 -1.73 10.36
CA THR A 132 -7.79 -1.70 8.89
C THR A 132 -6.46 -1.05 8.54
N GLY A 133 -6.06 -0.04 9.31
CA GLY A 133 -4.96 0.85 8.98
C GLY A 133 -5.49 2.16 8.42
N ARG A 134 -4.66 3.21 8.48
CA ARG A 134 -4.95 4.51 7.87
C ARG A 134 -4.05 4.67 6.65
N HIS A 135 -4.59 4.40 5.49
CA HIS A 135 -3.80 4.28 4.27
C HIS A 135 -3.77 5.57 3.43
N THR A 136 -2.72 5.68 2.62
CA THR A 136 -2.50 6.74 1.62
C THR A 136 -3.06 6.40 0.24
N ALA A 137 -3.87 5.34 0.16
CA ALA A 137 -4.53 4.83 -1.03
C ALA A 137 -5.98 4.46 -0.68
N ASP A 138 -6.83 4.42 -1.70
CA ASP A 138 -8.12 3.73 -1.63
C ASP A 138 -7.89 2.23 -1.75
N ASP A 139 -8.69 1.45 -1.03
CA ASP A 139 -8.59 0.00 -0.99
C ASP A 139 -9.97 -0.65 -1.21
N TYR A 140 -10.04 -1.59 -2.15
CA TYR A 140 -11.26 -2.22 -2.63
C TYR A 140 -11.14 -3.74 -2.41
N PHE A 141 -11.91 -4.26 -1.45
CA PHE A 141 -11.98 -5.68 -1.17
C PHE A 141 -13.18 -6.28 -1.89
N HIS A 142 -12.93 -6.92 -3.04
CA HIS A 142 -13.94 -7.72 -3.73
C HIS A 142 -14.03 -9.09 -3.05
N ILE A 143 -15.08 -9.32 -2.27
CA ILE A 143 -15.20 -10.56 -1.48
C ILE A 143 -15.46 -11.73 -2.43
N LEU A 144 -14.52 -12.66 -2.51
CA LEU A 144 -14.58 -13.82 -3.40
C LEU A 144 -15.29 -14.99 -2.71
N SER A 145 -15.04 -15.18 -1.42
CA SER A 145 -15.68 -16.20 -0.59
C SER A 145 -15.77 -15.74 0.87
N GLY A 146 -16.74 -16.30 1.60
CA GLY A 146 -16.97 -15.95 2.99
C GLY A 146 -17.69 -14.61 3.18
N THR A 147 -17.39 -13.95 4.30
CA THR A 147 -17.99 -12.66 4.67
C THR A 147 -16.96 -11.81 5.42
N GLN A 148 -16.82 -10.56 5.01
CA GLN A 148 -16.11 -9.54 5.76
C GLN A 148 -17.11 -8.64 6.48
N LEU A 149 -16.77 -8.28 7.71
CA LEU A 149 -17.48 -7.30 8.52
C LEU A 149 -16.59 -6.07 8.68
N ALA A 150 -17.20 -4.89 8.73
CA ALA A 150 -16.52 -3.66 9.09
C ALA A 150 -17.35 -2.84 10.08
N TYR A 151 -16.68 -2.02 10.88
CA TYR A 151 -17.31 -1.23 11.91
C TYR A 151 -16.55 0.07 12.15
N VAL A 152 -17.28 1.16 12.39
CA VAL A 152 -16.75 2.46 12.80
C VAL A 152 -17.29 2.84 14.19
N PRO A 153 -16.45 3.42 15.07
CA PRO A 153 -16.88 3.81 16.41
C PRO A 153 -18.11 4.72 16.41
N GLY A 154 -19.14 4.35 17.17
CA GLY A 154 -20.37 5.13 17.34
C GLY A 154 -21.59 4.52 16.64
N GLU A 155 -21.37 3.60 15.70
CA GLU A 155 -22.44 2.74 15.18
C GLU A 155 -22.71 1.58 16.17
N TYR A 156 -23.85 0.91 16.02
CA TYR A 156 -24.20 -0.26 16.83
C TYR A 156 -24.34 -1.55 16.03
N GLU A 157 -24.43 -1.45 14.71
CA GLU A 157 -24.53 -2.58 13.79
C GLU A 157 -23.30 -2.61 12.86
N PRO A 158 -22.80 -3.80 12.50
CA PRO A 158 -21.70 -3.91 11.55
C PRO A 158 -22.16 -3.67 10.11
N GLU A 159 -21.25 -3.15 9.30
CA GLU A 159 -21.34 -3.29 7.85
C GLU A 159 -21.02 -4.74 7.47
N VAL A 160 -21.84 -5.35 6.61
CA VAL A 160 -21.73 -6.77 6.22
C VAL A 160 -21.46 -6.89 4.72
N TYR A 161 -20.35 -7.54 4.37
CA TYR A 161 -19.87 -7.72 3.01
C TYR A 161 -19.77 -9.22 2.68
N PRO A 162 -20.83 -9.85 2.14
CA PRO A 162 -20.78 -11.24 1.69
C PRO A 162 -20.07 -11.40 0.35
N ALA A 163 -19.82 -12.65 -0.09
CA ALA A 163 -19.28 -12.95 -1.41
C ALA A 163 -20.04 -12.24 -2.55
N GLY A 164 -19.30 -11.64 -3.48
CA GLY A 164 -19.83 -10.83 -4.60
C GLY A 164 -20.05 -9.36 -4.27
N SER A 165 -19.84 -8.93 -3.01
CA SER A 165 -19.86 -7.53 -2.61
C SER A 165 -18.47 -6.89 -2.60
N ILE A 166 -18.42 -5.56 -2.45
CA ILE A 166 -17.18 -4.79 -2.34
C ILE A 166 -17.19 -4.00 -1.03
N HIS A 167 -16.18 -4.20 -0.20
CA HIS A 167 -15.86 -3.26 0.87
C HIS A 167 -14.85 -2.23 0.35
N HIS A 168 -15.28 -0.97 0.20
CA HIS A 168 -14.41 0.14 -0.18
C HIS A 168 -13.96 0.90 1.07
N LEU A 169 -12.69 0.77 1.40
CA LEU A 169 -12.03 1.57 2.42
C LEU A 169 -11.40 2.79 1.75
N ARG A 170 -11.96 3.97 2.01
CA ARG A 170 -11.46 5.21 1.40
C ARG A 170 -10.12 5.59 2.01
N ARG A 171 -9.30 6.26 1.20
CA ARG A 171 -8.04 6.83 1.67
C ARG A 171 -8.24 7.68 2.92
N GLY A 172 -7.45 7.40 3.96
CA GLY A 172 -7.48 8.12 5.24
C GLY A 172 -8.54 7.65 6.24
N ASP A 173 -9.53 6.88 5.80
CA ASP A 173 -10.52 6.26 6.69
C ASP A 173 -9.88 5.14 7.51
N VAL A 174 -10.54 4.81 8.62
CA VAL A 174 -10.17 3.71 9.52
C VAL A 174 -11.43 3.00 9.96
N LYS A 175 -11.37 1.67 9.97
CA LYS A 175 -12.40 0.81 10.54
C LYS A 175 -11.75 -0.28 11.40
N GLN A 176 -12.56 -0.89 12.25
CA GLN A 176 -12.31 -2.28 12.64
C GLN A 176 -12.85 -3.16 11.51
N TYR A 177 -12.13 -4.23 11.18
CA TYR A 177 -12.65 -5.24 10.28
C TYR A 177 -12.50 -6.63 10.87
N LYS A 178 -13.34 -7.54 10.40
CA LYS A 178 -13.32 -8.94 10.80
C LYS A 178 -13.67 -9.82 9.61
N MET A 179 -12.98 -10.94 9.47
CA MET A 179 -13.42 -12.09 8.69
C MET A 179 -13.71 -13.20 9.70
N PRO A 180 -14.98 -13.49 10.04
CA PRO A 180 -15.29 -14.35 11.18
C PRO A 180 -14.80 -15.80 11.02
N GLU A 181 -14.85 -16.32 9.80
CA GLU A 181 -14.46 -17.69 9.43
C GLU A 181 -13.50 -17.64 8.22
N GLY A 182 -13.54 -18.63 7.34
CA GLY A 182 -12.84 -18.57 6.06
C GLY A 182 -13.38 -17.44 5.16
N CYS A 183 -12.51 -16.55 4.69
CA CYS A 183 -12.85 -15.44 3.80
C CYS A 183 -11.65 -15.08 2.94
N PHE A 184 -11.88 -14.90 1.64
CA PHE A 184 -10.86 -14.43 0.69
C PHE A 184 -11.43 -13.33 -0.19
N ALA A 185 -10.60 -12.35 -0.49
CA ALA A 185 -10.94 -11.21 -1.33
C ALA A 185 -9.85 -10.98 -2.39
N LEU A 186 -10.28 -10.47 -3.55
CA LEU A 186 -9.39 -9.76 -4.46
C LEU A 186 -9.29 -8.34 -3.92
N GLU A 187 -8.12 -7.99 -3.39
CA GLU A 187 -7.85 -6.70 -2.78
C GLU A 187 -7.07 -5.84 -3.77
N TYR A 188 -7.68 -4.72 -4.16
CA TYR A 188 -7.10 -3.75 -5.07
C TYR A 188 -6.92 -2.42 -4.34
N ALA A 189 -5.67 -1.96 -4.24
CA ALA A 189 -5.39 -0.62 -3.76
C ALA A 189 -4.85 0.28 -4.86
N ARG A 190 -5.28 1.55 -4.85
CA ARG A 190 -4.82 2.59 -5.77
C ARG A 190 -4.56 3.91 -5.06
N GLY A 191 -3.39 4.49 -5.28
CA GLY A 191 -2.83 5.59 -4.51
C GLY A 191 -1.41 5.27 -4.04
N TRP A 192 -0.83 6.03 -3.12
CA TRP A 192 0.56 5.79 -2.73
C TRP A 192 0.71 4.51 -1.89
N ILE A 193 1.31 3.47 -2.45
CA ILE A 193 1.48 2.17 -1.81
C ILE A 193 2.64 2.13 -0.81
N PRO A 194 3.85 2.67 -1.08
CA PRO A 194 4.98 2.51 -0.17
C PRO A 194 4.73 2.98 1.28
N PRO A 195 4.00 4.09 1.55
CA PRO A 195 3.67 4.46 2.92
C PRO A 195 2.76 3.44 3.65
N MET A 196 1.98 2.63 2.93
CA MET A 196 1.15 1.59 3.53
C MET A 196 2.00 0.44 4.10
N LEU A 197 3.20 0.20 3.54
CA LEU A 197 4.10 -0.87 3.97
C LEU A 197 4.54 -0.72 5.42
N PHE A 198 4.61 0.50 5.96
CA PHE A 198 4.93 0.70 7.38
C PHE A 198 3.89 0.04 8.29
N PHE A 199 2.61 0.15 7.94
CA PHE A 199 1.54 -0.55 8.64
C PHE A 199 1.61 -2.06 8.37
N GLY A 200 1.78 -2.46 7.11
CA GLY A 200 1.88 -3.87 6.70
C GLY A 200 3.05 -4.63 7.33
N PHE A 201 4.10 -3.95 7.78
CA PHE A 201 5.25 -4.54 8.46
C PHE A 201 5.25 -4.36 9.98
N ALA A 202 4.34 -3.56 10.54
CA ALA A 202 4.38 -3.19 11.95
C ALA A 202 4.37 -4.42 12.86
N ASP A 203 3.34 -5.27 12.75
CA ASP A 203 3.22 -6.46 13.61
C ASP A 203 4.30 -7.51 13.30
N GLY A 204 4.78 -7.58 12.06
CA GLY A 204 5.94 -8.40 11.72
C GLY A 204 7.19 -7.99 12.49
N LEU A 205 7.44 -6.68 12.60
CA LEU A 205 8.63 -6.12 13.25
C LEU A 205 8.50 -5.98 14.77
N SER A 206 7.29 -5.89 15.31
CA SER A 206 7.07 -5.63 16.75
C SER A 206 6.27 -6.69 17.50
N SER A 207 5.66 -7.66 16.82
CA SER A 207 4.80 -8.69 17.44
C SER A 207 5.27 -10.10 17.10
N THR A 208 5.15 -10.53 15.84
CA THR A 208 5.47 -11.91 15.45
C THR A 208 6.97 -12.18 15.35
N LEU A 209 7.76 -11.16 14.96
CA LEU A 209 9.20 -11.26 14.71
C LEU A 209 9.57 -12.35 13.70
N ASP A 210 8.65 -12.67 12.78
CA ASP A 210 8.85 -13.63 11.70
C ASP A 210 9.65 -13.01 10.56
N PHE A 211 10.96 -12.89 10.78
CA PHE A 211 11.90 -12.34 9.80
C PHE A 211 11.92 -13.09 8.46
N PRO A 212 11.80 -14.43 8.41
CA PRO A 212 11.61 -15.13 7.14
C PRO A 212 10.42 -14.61 6.33
N THR A 213 9.23 -14.50 6.95
CA THR A 213 8.04 -13.96 6.28
C THR A 213 8.22 -12.50 5.86
N LEU A 214 8.88 -11.67 6.69
CA LEU A 214 9.21 -10.29 6.35
C LEU A 214 10.14 -10.20 5.13
N TRP A 215 11.14 -11.08 5.07
CA TRP A 215 12.06 -11.15 3.94
C TRP A 215 11.34 -11.56 2.66
N ASP A 216 10.51 -12.60 2.70
CA ASP A 216 9.76 -13.04 1.53
C ASP A 216 8.79 -11.95 1.03
N THR A 217 8.07 -11.31 1.95
CA THR A 217 7.20 -10.17 1.62
C THR A 217 7.99 -9.05 0.96
N THR A 218 9.11 -8.62 1.56
CA THR A 218 9.96 -7.55 1.04
C THR A 218 10.53 -7.90 -0.34
N ARG A 219 11.04 -9.13 -0.50
CA ARG A 219 11.62 -9.62 -1.75
C ARG A 219 10.58 -9.69 -2.87
N ILE A 220 9.39 -10.20 -2.60
CA ILE A 220 8.32 -10.34 -3.60
C ILE A 220 7.79 -8.96 -3.99
N THR A 221 7.38 -8.14 -3.01
CA THR A 221 6.87 -6.79 -3.26
C THR A 221 7.89 -5.92 -3.97
N GLY A 222 9.15 -5.90 -3.49
CA GLY A 222 10.22 -5.13 -4.12
C GLY A 222 10.52 -5.59 -5.54
N ARG A 223 10.54 -6.90 -5.80
CA ARG A 223 10.72 -7.45 -7.16
C ARG A 223 9.62 -6.98 -8.10
N GLU A 224 8.36 -7.07 -7.72
CA GLU A 224 7.24 -6.66 -8.58
C GLU A 224 7.18 -5.13 -8.75
N MET A 225 7.38 -4.35 -7.69
CA MET A 225 7.44 -2.89 -7.78
C MET A 225 8.57 -2.42 -8.70
N ILE A 226 9.79 -2.96 -8.57
CA ILE A 226 10.93 -2.60 -9.42
C ILE A 226 10.66 -2.97 -10.89
N LYS A 227 10.09 -4.15 -11.14
CA LYS A 227 9.74 -4.57 -12.52
C LYS A 227 8.73 -3.62 -13.16
N ASN A 228 7.71 -3.19 -12.43
CA ASN A 228 6.72 -2.24 -12.94
C ASN A 228 7.31 -0.83 -13.14
N LEU A 229 8.19 -0.40 -12.23
CA LEU A 229 8.90 0.87 -12.37
C LEU A 229 9.78 0.92 -13.64
N ILE A 230 10.49 -0.16 -13.96
CA ILE A 230 11.29 -0.28 -15.20
C ILE A 230 10.40 -0.18 -16.45
N LYS A 231 9.13 -0.59 -16.36
CA LYS A 231 8.14 -0.50 -17.45
C LYS A 231 7.46 0.88 -17.52
N GLY A 232 7.92 1.85 -16.72
CA GLY A 232 7.37 3.20 -16.68
C GLY A 232 6.05 3.31 -15.92
N LYS A 233 5.68 2.27 -15.15
CA LYS A 233 4.54 2.32 -14.24
C LYS A 233 5.03 2.74 -12.87
N LEU A 234 4.55 3.91 -12.44
CA LEU A 234 4.75 4.40 -11.09
C LEU A 234 4.00 3.48 -10.16
#